data_AF-A0A1L9NN07-F1
#
_entry.id   AF-A0A1L9NN07-F1
#
_cell.length_a   1.000
_cell.length_b   1.000
_cell.length_c   1.000
_cell.angle_alpha   90.00
_cell.angle_beta   90.00
_cell.angle_gamma   90.00
#
_symmetry.space_group_name_H-M   'P 1'
#
loop_
_entity.id
_entity.type
_entity.pdbx_description
1 polymer ?
#
loop_
_entity_poly.entity_id
_entity_poly.type
_entity_poly.pdbx_seq_one_letter_code
_entity_poly.pdbx_strand_id
1 'polypeptide(L)'
;MPPPKPTRSHYGFRCGHPGCGATYQRREHLKRHTARHKEGERLSCPYCESTLARRNTSDLLRRHVRNYHPERKPPQSRAVKACQKCHARKERCDGGHPCSRCQQRGLSCSLDVNATADEKQQVLGTQEDLRTELNASVPDASRWIAQDFIDIYFSEFHPVWPFLHKGTFDLTKEPCILIQSMLMIGLWIKGDREGRESAMHFHQKLLSAIQAQKSRWHVSESTPQHIKMKSWQMPTYQSILLQLIFALLIAKQEATFDLNLRCHLPSSKYELLTSLVETCRQLGLFSYPNMLAQHPLDAPVALIWVSVEEAKRFGLALYKLCRLCGPKQIVDSDGQSHGGSQMSALLTLADLDFSMPDSDEVWNASSEERGSTLHNMTLQHSFRDNRDTSGWISQASVHLHDDYVHFDWI
;
A
#
# COMPACT_ATOMS: atom_id res chain seq x y z
N MET A 1 29.81 -60.92 -20.63
CA MET A 1 29.58 -60.03 -19.45
C MET A 1 30.86 -59.26 -19.17
N PRO A 2 30.88 -57.93 -19.26
CA PRO A 2 32.03 -57.14 -18.80
C PRO A 2 31.97 -56.93 -17.26
N PRO A 3 33.11 -56.68 -16.61
CA PRO A 3 33.25 -56.70 -15.14
C PRO A 3 32.69 -55.45 -14.45
N PRO A 4 32.39 -55.50 -13.14
CA PRO A 4 31.90 -54.35 -12.39
C PRO A 4 33.01 -53.30 -12.19
N LYS A 5 32.70 -52.04 -12.52
CA LYS A 5 33.58 -50.89 -12.29
C LYS A 5 33.61 -50.53 -10.79
N PRO A 6 34.76 -50.10 -10.24
CA PRO A 6 34.91 -49.75 -8.83
C PRO A 6 34.13 -48.49 -8.45
N THR A 7 33.48 -48.53 -7.29
CA THR A 7 32.76 -47.41 -6.68
C THR A 7 33.75 -46.29 -6.31
N ARG A 8 33.59 -45.12 -6.93
CA ARG A 8 34.35 -43.91 -6.58
C ARG A 8 33.95 -43.47 -5.16
N SER A 9 34.86 -43.59 -4.21
CA SER A 9 34.73 -42.95 -2.89
C SER A 9 34.78 -41.43 -3.07
N HIS A 10 33.66 -40.76 -2.83
CA HIS A 10 33.61 -39.30 -2.77
C HIS A 10 34.36 -38.82 -1.52
N TYR A 11 35.62 -38.40 -1.69
CA TYR A 11 36.39 -37.72 -0.65
C TYR A 11 35.75 -36.34 -0.40
N GLY A 12 34.96 -36.24 0.67
CA GLY A 12 34.44 -34.96 1.17
C GLY A 12 35.55 -34.13 1.84
N PHE A 13 35.53 -32.82 1.63
CA PHE A 13 36.42 -31.85 2.26
C PHE A 13 36.00 -31.61 3.72
N ARG A 14 36.85 -31.99 4.69
CA ARG A 14 36.63 -31.82 6.13
C ARG A 14 37.11 -30.46 6.64
N CYS A 15 36.39 -29.91 7.60
CA CYS A 15 36.84 -28.75 8.36
C CYS A 15 37.94 -29.15 9.36
N GLY A 16 39.00 -28.33 9.45
CA GLY A 16 40.12 -28.55 10.36
C GLY A 16 40.00 -27.80 11.70
N HIS A 17 38.85 -27.20 12.02
CA HIS A 17 38.68 -26.47 13.28
C HIS A 17 38.46 -27.45 14.45
N PRO A 18 39.15 -27.31 15.59
CA PRO A 18 39.00 -28.20 16.74
C PRO A 18 37.53 -28.30 17.18
N GLY A 19 36.99 -29.53 17.25
CA GLY A 19 35.58 -29.77 17.60
C GLY A 19 34.57 -29.63 16.45
N CYS A 20 34.99 -29.28 15.24
CA CYS A 20 34.10 -29.18 14.07
C CYS A 20 34.24 -30.41 13.14
N GLY A 21 33.22 -31.28 13.12
CA GLY A 21 33.20 -32.50 12.30
C GLY A 21 32.68 -32.34 10.86
N ALA A 22 32.43 -31.11 10.41
CA ALA A 22 31.71 -30.84 9.16
C ALA A 22 32.49 -31.32 7.91
N THR A 23 31.78 -32.02 7.03
CA THR A 23 32.25 -32.53 5.73
C THR A 23 31.45 -31.92 4.59
N TYR A 24 32.13 -31.48 3.53
CA TYR A 24 31.48 -30.88 2.36
C TYR A 24 31.93 -31.55 1.08
N GLN A 25 30.99 -31.77 0.16
CA GLN A 25 31.29 -32.33 -1.17
C GLN A 25 32.10 -31.36 -2.06
N ARG A 26 32.04 -30.05 -1.76
CA ARG A 26 32.69 -28.99 -2.56
C ARG A 26 33.56 -28.10 -1.69
N ARG A 27 34.76 -27.78 -2.19
CA ARG A 27 35.75 -26.95 -1.49
C ARG A 27 35.27 -25.52 -1.24
N GLU A 28 34.42 -24.98 -2.11
CA GLU A 28 33.78 -23.67 -1.95
C GLU A 28 32.89 -23.61 -0.70
N HIS A 29 32.11 -24.65 -0.46
CA HIS A 29 31.23 -24.73 0.71
C HIS A 29 32.05 -24.88 2.00
N LEU A 30 33.14 -25.64 1.95
CA LEU A 30 34.11 -25.67 3.05
C LEU A 30 34.73 -24.29 3.28
N LYS A 31 35.11 -23.57 2.22
CA LYS A 31 35.69 -22.22 2.33
C LYS A 31 34.73 -21.23 2.99
N ARG A 32 33.45 -21.26 2.58
CA ARG A 32 32.37 -20.47 3.18
C ARG A 32 32.07 -20.88 4.63
N HIS A 33 32.20 -22.16 4.95
CA HIS A 33 32.09 -22.68 6.32
C HIS A 33 33.28 -22.22 7.19
N THR A 34 34.52 -22.32 6.71
CA THR A 34 35.71 -21.92 7.47
C THR A 34 35.77 -20.41 7.73
N ALA A 35 35.19 -19.60 6.85
CA ALA A 35 35.01 -18.18 7.09
C ALA A 35 34.12 -17.88 8.31
N ARG A 36 33.24 -18.83 8.71
CA ARG A 36 32.35 -18.70 9.89
C ARG A 36 33.08 -18.95 11.21
N HIS A 37 34.27 -19.54 11.19
CA HIS A 37 35.12 -19.71 12.39
C HIS A 37 35.95 -18.46 12.72
N LYS A 38 36.12 -17.52 11.78
CA LYS A 38 37.07 -16.41 11.92
C LYS A 38 36.50 -15.11 12.53
N GLU A 39 35.22 -15.04 12.91
CA GLU A 39 34.63 -13.83 13.49
C GLU A 39 33.67 -14.12 14.65
N GLY A 40 34.13 -13.82 15.87
CA GLY A 40 33.36 -13.33 17.03
C GLY A 40 32.12 -14.11 17.50
N GLU A 41 32.25 -14.72 18.69
CA GLU A 41 31.25 -15.41 19.52
C GLU A 41 29.75 -15.13 19.23
N ARG A 42 29.05 -16.21 18.84
CA ARG A 42 27.59 -16.29 18.61
C ARG A 42 26.99 -17.34 19.56
N LEU A 43 25.76 -17.10 20.06
CA LEU A 43 25.01 -18.11 20.84
C LEU A 43 24.38 -19.14 19.90
N SER A 44 24.52 -20.42 20.26
CA SER A 44 23.98 -21.58 19.54
C SER A 44 22.58 -21.95 20.02
N CYS A 45 21.76 -22.47 19.10
CA CYS A 45 20.51 -23.12 19.49
C CYS A 45 20.80 -24.33 20.40
N PRO A 46 20.12 -24.51 21.54
CA PRO A 46 20.34 -25.65 22.44
C PRO A 46 19.80 -26.99 21.88
N TYR A 47 19.10 -26.95 20.74
CA TYR A 47 18.44 -28.10 20.13
C TYR A 47 18.96 -28.43 18.72
N CYS A 48 19.85 -27.60 18.15
CA CYS A 48 20.54 -27.89 16.88
C CYS A 48 21.81 -27.02 16.69
N GLU A 49 22.61 -27.32 15.67
CA GLU A 49 23.91 -26.67 15.42
C GLU A 49 23.83 -25.28 14.73
N SER A 50 22.65 -24.64 14.73
CA SER A 50 22.43 -23.35 14.07
C SER A 50 22.92 -22.17 14.94
N THR A 51 23.70 -21.25 14.35
CA THR A 51 24.20 -20.01 15.01
C THR A 51 23.57 -18.75 14.39
N LEU A 52 23.01 -17.88 15.25
CA LEU A 52 22.27 -16.67 14.83
C LEU A 52 23.09 -15.39 15.07
N ALA A 53 22.99 -14.41 14.16
CA ALA A 53 23.75 -13.15 14.22
C ALA A 53 23.12 -12.11 15.17
N ARG A 54 23.95 -11.18 15.69
CA ARG A 54 23.77 -10.50 16.98
C ARG A 54 22.68 -9.42 17.11
N ARG A 55 21.94 -9.02 16.06
CA ARG A 55 20.82 -8.07 16.22
C ARG A 55 19.51 -8.85 16.38
N ASN A 56 18.94 -8.80 17.59
CA ASN A 56 17.68 -9.44 18.03
C ASN A 56 17.76 -10.97 18.24
N THR A 57 18.76 -11.40 19.00
CA THR A 57 19.11 -12.80 19.29
C THR A 57 18.05 -13.61 20.04
N SER A 58 17.16 -12.97 20.82
CA SER A 58 16.10 -13.69 21.54
C SER A 58 14.91 -14.01 20.63
N ASP A 59 14.55 -13.09 19.72
CA ASP A 59 13.38 -13.24 18.85
C ASP A 59 13.69 -14.15 17.66
N LEU A 60 14.90 -14.05 17.10
CA LEU A 60 15.38 -14.97 16.06
C LEU A 60 15.52 -16.40 16.61
N LEU A 61 15.99 -16.56 17.85
CA LEU A 61 16.09 -17.87 18.49
C LEU A 61 14.71 -18.45 18.82
N ARG A 62 13.77 -17.64 19.33
CA ARG A 62 12.37 -18.07 19.53
C ARG A 62 11.70 -18.48 18.22
N ARG A 63 11.93 -17.72 17.14
CA ARG A 63 11.39 -18.02 15.80
C ARG A 63 12.00 -19.30 15.21
N HIS A 64 13.31 -19.50 15.38
CA HIS A 64 13.99 -20.73 14.96
C HIS A 64 13.46 -21.96 15.71
N VAL A 65 13.33 -21.89 17.03
CA VAL A 65 12.77 -22.99 17.83
C VAL A 65 11.31 -23.25 17.46
N ARG A 66 10.50 -22.21 17.22
CA ARG A 66 9.09 -22.37 16.81
C ARG A 66 8.93 -23.05 15.44
N ASN A 67 9.80 -22.74 14.49
CA ASN A 67 9.66 -23.21 13.11
C ASN A 67 10.35 -24.56 12.85
N TYR A 68 11.44 -24.85 13.58
CA TYR A 68 12.26 -26.05 13.34
C TYR A 68 12.24 -27.05 14.52
N HIS A 69 11.64 -26.68 15.65
CA HIS A 69 11.45 -27.54 16.81
C HIS A 69 10.02 -27.38 17.38
N PRO A 70 8.96 -27.65 16.60
CA PRO A 70 7.57 -27.36 16.99
C PRO A 70 7.11 -28.12 18.25
N GLU A 71 7.76 -29.23 18.59
CA GLU A 71 7.50 -30.01 19.80
C GLU A 71 8.15 -29.43 21.08
N ARG A 72 8.93 -28.34 20.99
CA ARG A 72 9.70 -27.78 22.11
C ARG A 72 9.24 -26.36 22.46
N LYS A 73 9.13 -26.05 23.76
CA LYS A 73 8.74 -24.71 24.23
C LYS A 73 9.87 -23.69 24.02
N PRO A 74 9.61 -22.53 23.38
CA PRO A 74 10.62 -21.50 23.13
C PRO A 74 11.04 -20.76 24.44
N PRO A 75 12.25 -20.16 24.50
CA PRO A 75 12.71 -19.42 25.67
C PRO A 75 11.81 -18.22 26.04
N GLN A 76 11.61 -17.95 27.33
CA GLN A 76 10.76 -16.85 27.81
C GLN A 76 11.24 -15.46 27.35
N SER A 77 10.28 -14.59 26.99
CA SER A 77 10.53 -13.22 26.50
C SER A 77 10.88 -12.24 27.63
N ARG A 78 11.61 -11.16 27.31
CA ARG A 78 11.81 -10.01 28.22
C ARG A 78 10.55 -9.14 28.25
N ALA A 79 10.24 -8.55 29.41
CA ALA A 79 9.17 -7.58 29.56
C ALA A 79 9.46 -6.28 28.79
N VAL A 80 8.46 -5.72 28.10
CA VAL A 80 8.57 -4.44 27.38
C VAL A 80 8.72 -3.25 28.36
N LYS A 81 8.18 -3.36 29.59
CA LYS A 81 8.37 -2.39 30.67
C LYS A 81 8.54 -3.12 32.01
N ALA A 82 9.52 -2.72 32.81
CA ALA A 82 9.72 -3.29 34.15
C ALA A 82 8.72 -2.70 35.15
N CYS A 83 8.19 -3.53 36.07
CA CYS A 83 7.34 -3.02 37.16
C CYS A 83 8.10 -2.04 38.05
N GLN A 84 7.40 -1.17 38.79
CA GLN A 84 8.03 -0.11 39.59
C GLN A 84 9.12 -0.64 40.52
N LYS A 85 8.88 -1.77 41.20
CA LYS A 85 9.87 -2.37 42.12
C LYS A 85 11.10 -2.95 41.40
N CYS A 86 10.93 -3.55 40.22
CA CYS A 86 12.06 -4.03 39.43
C CYS A 86 12.84 -2.86 38.79
N HIS A 87 12.13 -1.82 38.35
CA HIS A 87 12.72 -0.61 37.80
C HIS A 87 13.51 0.19 38.85
N ALA A 88 12.92 0.46 40.02
CA ALA A 88 13.58 1.15 41.13
C ALA A 88 14.85 0.44 41.60
N ARG A 89 14.89 -0.89 41.44
CA ARG A 89 16.02 -1.74 41.84
C ARG A 89 16.98 -2.03 40.68
N LYS A 90 16.76 -1.45 39.49
CA LYS A 90 17.52 -1.69 38.25
C LYS A 90 17.71 -3.18 37.94
N GLU A 91 16.69 -3.98 38.26
CA GLU A 91 16.70 -5.44 38.09
C GLU A 91 15.81 -5.87 36.92
N ARG A 92 16.13 -7.01 36.31
CA ARG A 92 15.36 -7.55 35.17
C ARG A 92 13.97 -8.00 35.62
N CYS A 93 12.94 -7.47 34.96
CA CYS A 93 11.54 -7.86 35.08
C CYS A 93 11.17 -8.84 33.95
N ASP A 94 10.46 -9.90 34.30
CA ASP A 94 9.91 -10.91 33.40
C ASP A 94 8.54 -10.50 32.82
N GLY A 95 7.89 -9.50 33.41
CA GLY A 95 6.71 -8.84 32.83
C GLY A 95 5.38 -9.49 33.16
N GLY A 96 5.37 -10.53 34.00
CA GLY A 96 4.13 -11.04 34.61
C GLY A 96 3.55 -10.08 35.65
N HIS A 97 2.27 -10.23 35.99
CA HIS A 97 1.63 -9.54 37.11
C HIS A 97 0.91 -10.55 38.03
N PRO A 98 1.43 -10.82 39.24
CA PRO A 98 2.70 -10.32 39.79
C PRO A 98 3.90 -10.87 39.01
N CYS A 99 4.97 -10.06 38.90
CA CYS A 99 6.21 -10.51 38.25
C CYS A 99 6.84 -11.66 39.07
N SER A 100 7.46 -12.67 38.45
CA SER A 100 7.95 -13.85 39.20
C SER A 100 8.89 -13.46 40.35
N ARG A 101 9.66 -12.39 40.14
CA ARG A 101 10.61 -11.84 41.12
C ARG A 101 9.91 -11.08 42.25
N CYS A 102 8.77 -10.45 41.96
CA CYS A 102 7.91 -9.78 42.91
C CYS A 102 7.18 -10.82 43.78
N GLN A 103 6.69 -11.89 43.13
CA GLN A 103 6.00 -13.00 43.76
C GLN A 103 6.91 -13.80 44.69
N GLN A 104 8.11 -14.17 44.26
CA GLN A 104 9.10 -14.88 45.10
C GLN A 104 9.49 -14.09 46.36
N ARG A 105 9.33 -12.77 46.35
CA ARG A 105 9.74 -11.88 47.43
C ARG A 105 8.56 -11.33 48.24
N GLY A 106 7.33 -11.75 47.94
CA GLY A 106 6.13 -11.24 48.59
C GLY A 106 5.92 -9.73 48.41
N LEU A 107 6.42 -9.15 47.32
CA LEU A 107 6.33 -7.71 47.05
C LEU A 107 5.13 -7.39 46.15
N SER A 108 4.36 -6.36 46.51
CA SER A 108 3.29 -5.83 45.66
C SER A 108 3.87 -5.26 44.36
N CYS A 109 3.40 -5.79 43.24
CA CYS A 109 3.86 -5.46 41.90
C CYS A 109 2.91 -4.42 41.29
N SER A 110 3.37 -3.19 41.06
CA SER A 110 2.57 -2.12 40.44
C SER A 110 3.21 -1.64 39.12
N LEU A 111 2.37 -1.36 38.13
CA LEU A 111 2.72 -0.72 36.85
C LEU A 111 2.06 0.66 36.85
N ASP A 112 2.82 1.73 36.58
CA ASP A 112 2.29 3.11 36.59
C ASP A 112 1.20 3.30 35.51
N VAL A 113 -0.01 3.59 35.96
CA VAL A 113 -1.10 4.15 35.15
C VAL A 113 -1.68 5.34 35.92
N ASN A 114 -1.45 6.55 35.38
CA ASN A 114 -2.15 7.84 35.57
C ASN A 114 -1.33 9.03 36.15
N ALA A 115 -1.03 10.01 35.28
CA ALA A 115 -1.19 11.46 35.52
C ALA A 115 -0.88 12.25 34.23
N THR A 116 -1.92 12.57 33.44
CA THR A 116 -2.37 13.93 33.06
C THR A 116 -3.34 13.79 31.88
N ALA A 117 -4.63 13.78 32.21
CA ALA A 117 -5.69 14.18 31.31
C ALA A 117 -6.07 15.61 31.70
N ASP A 118 -5.87 16.57 30.81
CA ASP A 118 -6.92 17.53 30.47
C ASP A 118 -6.55 18.30 29.19
N GLU A 119 -7.58 18.59 28.39
CA GLU A 119 -7.60 19.31 27.10
C GLU A 119 -7.22 18.52 25.82
N LYS A 120 -8.17 17.71 25.34
CA LYS A 120 -8.57 17.57 23.91
C LYS A 120 -9.75 16.60 23.80
N GLN A 121 -10.95 17.09 24.04
CA GLN A 121 -12.19 16.35 23.78
C GLN A 121 -12.77 16.77 22.42
N GLN A 122 -13.22 15.75 21.68
CA GLN A 122 -13.95 15.77 20.40
C GLN A 122 -13.16 15.72 19.07
N VAL A 123 -12.26 14.74 18.85
CA VAL A 123 -11.88 14.34 17.46
C VAL A 123 -11.56 12.83 17.26
N LEU A 124 -11.37 12.00 18.30
CA LEU A 124 -10.71 10.68 18.14
C LEU A 124 -11.60 9.41 18.10
N GLY A 125 -12.92 9.49 18.05
CA GLY A 125 -13.77 8.29 18.20
C GLY A 125 -13.74 7.27 17.04
N THR A 126 -13.21 7.60 15.87
CA THR A 126 -13.30 6.72 14.67
C THR A 126 -11.96 6.25 14.12
N GLN A 127 -10.84 6.91 14.48
CA GLN A 127 -9.50 6.46 14.10
C GLN A 127 -8.97 5.36 15.03
N GLU A 128 -9.44 5.35 16.28
CA GLU A 128 -8.95 4.45 17.32
C GLU A 128 -9.50 3.04 17.14
N ASP A 129 -10.77 2.86 16.76
CA ASP A 129 -11.34 1.53 16.49
C ASP A 129 -10.69 0.84 15.27
N LEU A 130 -10.39 1.58 14.20
CA LEU A 130 -9.74 1.04 12.99
C LEU A 130 -8.25 0.72 13.19
N ARG A 131 -7.54 1.54 13.99
CA ARG A 131 -6.15 1.25 14.39
C ARG A 131 -6.07 0.12 15.42
N THR A 132 -7.08 0.01 16.29
CA THR A 132 -7.16 -1.05 17.31
C THR A 132 -7.49 -2.38 16.65
N GLU A 133 -8.32 -2.46 15.61
CA GLU A 133 -8.51 -3.71 14.85
C GLU A 133 -7.27 -4.15 14.08
N LEU A 134 -6.51 -3.20 13.50
CA LEU A 134 -5.21 -3.50 12.91
C LEU A 134 -4.23 -3.98 13.99
N ASN A 135 -4.11 -3.30 15.13
CA ASN A 135 -3.16 -3.66 16.19
C ASN A 135 -3.57 -4.87 17.05
N ALA A 136 -4.86 -5.14 17.24
CA ALA A 136 -5.40 -6.29 17.97
C ALA A 136 -5.34 -7.57 17.13
N SER A 137 -5.33 -7.43 15.80
CA SER A 137 -5.17 -8.56 14.87
C SER A 137 -3.72 -8.75 14.42
N VAL A 138 -2.81 -7.80 14.70
CA VAL A 138 -1.46 -7.79 14.12
C VAL A 138 -0.35 -7.76 15.17
N PRO A 139 0.08 -8.95 15.65
CA PRO A 139 1.44 -9.14 16.15
C PRO A 139 2.46 -8.83 15.05
N ASP A 140 3.74 -8.66 15.39
CA ASP A 140 4.90 -8.51 14.47
C ASP A 140 4.94 -9.53 13.29
N ALA A 141 4.15 -10.61 13.42
CA ALA A 141 3.83 -11.57 12.39
C ALA A 141 2.78 -11.14 11.34
N SER A 142 2.28 -9.91 11.30
CA SER A 142 1.31 -9.50 10.25
C SER A 142 1.71 -8.27 9.47
N ARG A 143 2.87 -7.68 9.80
CA ARG A 143 3.55 -6.72 8.94
C ARG A 143 4.08 -7.37 7.66
N TRP A 144 4.53 -8.62 7.74
CA TRP A 144 4.91 -9.41 6.55
C TRP A 144 3.69 -9.88 5.75
N ILE A 145 2.59 -10.24 6.43
CA ILE A 145 1.33 -10.56 5.77
C ILE A 145 0.81 -9.35 4.97
N ALA A 146 0.87 -8.15 5.56
CA ALA A 146 0.52 -6.92 4.85
C ALA A 146 1.46 -6.69 3.65
N GLN A 147 2.77 -6.90 3.81
CA GLN A 147 3.73 -6.74 2.72
C GLN A 147 3.44 -7.69 1.55
N ASP A 148 3.13 -8.96 1.79
CA ASP A 148 2.83 -9.94 0.74
C ASP A 148 1.65 -9.48 -0.12
N PHE A 149 0.57 -8.95 0.48
CA PHE A 149 -0.59 -8.46 -0.26
C PHE A 149 -0.33 -7.14 -1.00
N ILE A 150 0.52 -6.28 -0.43
CA ILE A 150 0.96 -5.05 -1.11
C ILE A 150 1.86 -5.39 -2.31
N ASP A 151 2.69 -6.42 -2.20
CA ASP A 151 3.52 -6.89 -3.31
C ASP A 151 2.64 -7.44 -4.45
N ILE A 152 1.60 -8.20 -4.12
CA ILE A 152 0.58 -8.67 -5.08
C ILE A 152 -0.14 -7.48 -5.75
N TYR A 153 -0.48 -6.43 -4.98
CA TYR A 153 -1.07 -5.22 -5.54
C TYR A 153 -0.14 -4.60 -6.61
N PHE A 154 1.16 -4.43 -6.30
CA PHE A 154 2.11 -3.83 -7.23
C PHE A 154 2.46 -4.74 -8.42
N SER A 155 2.34 -6.06 -8.30
CA SER A 155 2.63 -6.99 -9.40
C SER A 155 1.44 -7.22 -10.33
N GLU A 156 0.22 -7.30 -9.80
CA GLU A 156 -0.96 -7.72 -10.56
C GLU A 156 -1.93 -6.57 -10.87
N PHE A 157 -2.12 -5.62 -9.94
CA PHE A 157 -3.10 -4.54 -10.11
C PHE A 157 -2.49 -3.27 -10.71
N HIS A 158 -1.36 -2.84 -10.14
CA HIS A 158 -0.66 -1.61 -10.51
C HIS A 158 -0.32 -1.52 -12.01
N PRO A 159 0.12 -2.59 -12.73
CA PRO A 159 0.37 -2.50 -14.16
C PRO A 159 -0.88 -2.14 -15.01
N VAL A 160 -2.08 -2.40 -14.50
CA VAL A 160 -3.36 -2.08 -15.18
C VAL A 160 -3.92 -0.72 -14.75
N TRP A 161 -3.58 -0.28 -13.54
CA TRP A 161 -4.04 0.95 -12.90
C TRP A 161 -2.88 1.68 -12.21
N PRO A 162 -1.94 2.27 -12.98
CA PRO A 162 -0.65 2.73 -12.45
C PRO A 162 -0.71 4.14 -11.85
N PHE A 163 -1.60 4.39 -10.89
CA PHE A 163 -1.80 5.71 -10.28
C PHE A 163 -1.18 5.87 -8.87
N LEU A 164 -0.56 4.82 -8.35
CA LEU A 164 0.24 4.84 -7.12
C LEU A 164 1.72 4.73 -7.47
N HIS A 165 2.55 5.50 -6.81
CA HIS A 165 3.96 5.53 -7.15
C HIS A 165 4.79 4.53 -6.32
N LYS A 166 5.20 3.41 -6.93
CA LYS A 166 5.95 2.34 -6.24
C LYS A 166 7.25 2.84 -5.59
N GLY A 167 7.96 3.78 -6.22
CA GLY A 167 9.25 4.25 -5.73
C GLY A 167 9.21 5.14 -4.48
N THR A 168 8.07 5.80 -4.21
CA THR A 168 7.89 6.62 -2.99
C THR A 168 6.99 5.96 -1.95
N PHE A 169 6.30 4.88 -2.31
CA PHE A 169 5.43 4.16 -1.40
C PHE A 169 6.22 3.59 -0.21
N ASP A 170 5.81 3.95 1.00
CA ASP A 170 6.38 3.46 2.25
C ASP A 170 5.26 3.07 3.22
N LEU A 171 5.11 1.76 3.44
CA LEU A 171 4.10 1.18 4.33
C LEU A 171 4.04 1.84 5.72
N THR A 172 5.14 2.43 6.19
CA THR A 172 5.19 3.08 7.52
C THR A 172 4.71 4.53 7.54
N LYS A 173 4.70 5.18 6.37
CA LYS A 173 4.36 6.60 6.21
C LYS A 173 2.98 6.79 5.61
N GLU A 174 2.49 5.80 4.88
CA GLU A 174 1.18 5.90 4.24
C GLU A 174 0.02 5.89 5.24
N PRO A 175 -1.05 6.65 4.98
CA PRO A 175 -2.28 6.59 5.77
C PRO A 175 -2.89 5.18 5.75
N CYS A 176 -3.47 4.76 6.89
CA CYS A 176 -4.05 3.44 7.04
C CYS A 176 -5.13 3.13 5.99
N ILE A 177 -5.91 4.13 5.56
CA ILE A 177 -6.97 3.95 4.55
C ILE A 177 -6.41 3.48 3.20
N LEU A 178 -5.24 3.99 2.80
CA LEU A 178 -4.59 3.61 1.54
C LEU A 178 -4.00 2.20 1.65
N ILE A 179 -3.28 1.94 2.74
CA ILE A 179 -2.71 0.61 3.02
C ILE A 179 -3.80 -0.46 3.05
N GLN A 180 -4.90 -0.20 3.75
CA GLN A 180 -6.03 -1.14 3.83
C GLN A 180 -6.70 -1.34 2.48
N SER A 181 -6.83 -0.29 1.66
CA SER A 181 -7.39 -0.39 0.30
C SER A 181 -6.51 -1.24 -0.63
N MET A 182 -5.18 -1.07 -0.57
CA MET A 182 -4.25 -1.88 -1.36
C MET A 182 -4.22 -3.33 -0.88
N LEU A 183 -4.20 -3.55 0.44
CA LEU A 183 -4.24 -4.88 1.04
C LEU A 183 -5.52 -5.62 0.67
N MET A 184 -6.67 -4.93 0.69
CA MET A 184 -7.96 -5.46 0.25
C MET A 184 -7.91 -5.98 -1.19
N ILE A 185 -7.30 -5.23 -2.10
CA ILE A 185 -7.13 -5.66 -3.50
C ILE A 185 -6.19 -6.86 -3.58
N GLY A 186 -5.06 -6.84 -2.87
CA GLY A 186 -4.12 -7.97 -2.83
C GLY A 186 -4.77 -9.26 -2.31
N LEU A 187 -5.57 -9.18 -1.24
CA LEU A 187 -6.37 -10.29 -0.71
C LEU A 187 -7.33 -10.86 -1.77
N TRP A 188 -8.04 -9.97 -2.47
CA TRP A 188 -8.99 -10.40 -3.50
C TRP A 188 -8.31 -11.12 -4.67
N ILE A 189 -7.16 -10.60 -5.12
CA ILE A 189 -6.39 -11.15 -6.24
C ILE A 189 -5.79 -12.51 -5.86
N LYS A 190 -5.25 -12.67 -4.65
CA LYS A 190 -4.75 -13.97 -4.16
C LYS A 190 -5.83 -15.06 -4.25
N GLY A 191 -7.08 -14.68 -4.00
CA GLY A 191 -8.25 -15.45 -4.45
C GLY A 191 -8.63 -16.66 -3.61
N ASP A 192 -7.96 -16.93 -2.49
CA ASP A 192 -8.43 -17.89 -1.50
C ASP A 192 -9.74 -17.42 -0.86
N ARG A 193 -10.61 -18.36 -0.45
CA ARG A 193 -11.97 -18.05 0.02
C ARG A 193 -11.95 -17.08 1.20
N GLU A 194 -11.11 -17.35 2.20
CA GLU A 194 -10.94 -16.48 3.37
C GLU A 194 -10.39 -15.10 2.99
N GLY A 195 -9.46 -15.05 2.04
CA GLY A 195 -8.94 -13.81 1.47
C GLY A 195 -10.01 -12.95 0.80
N ARG A 196 -10.86 -13.54 -0.04
CA ARG A 196 -11.97 -12.83 -0.71
C ARG A 196 -13.03 -12.34 0.28
N GLU A 197 -13.40 -13.15 1.26
CA GLU A 197 -14.34 -12.74 2.33
C GLU A 197 -13.77 -11.56 3.14
N SER A 198 -12.49 -11.63 3.50
CA SER A 198 -11.79 -10.55 4.20
C SER A 198 -11.71 -9.27 3.35
N ALA A 199 -11.46 -9.39 2.04
CA ALA A 199 -11.46 -8.25 1.12
C ALA A 199 -12.84 -7.59 1.04
N MET A 200 -13.92 -8.37 0.98
CA MET A 200 -15.29 -7.83 1.01
C MET A 200 -15.60 -7.09 2.32
N HIS A 201 -15.13 -7.62 3.45
CA HIS A 201 -15.28 -6.96 4.75
C HIS A 201 -14.51 -5.63 4.81
N PHE A 202 -13.26 -5.60 4.33
CA PHE A 202 -12.50 -4.36 4.22
C PHE A 202 -13.18 -3.36 3.29
N HIS A 203 -13.71 -3.80 2.14
CA HIS A 203 -14.43 -2.93 1.21
C HIS A 203 -15.63 -2.24 1.87
N GLN A 204 -16.46 -3.01 2.59
CA GLN A 204 -17.64 -2.47 3.28
C GLN A 204 -17.25 -1.48 4.38
N LYS A 205 -16.26 -1.82 5.21
CA LYS A 205 -15.76 -0.93 6.28
C LYS A 205 -15.15 0.35 5.73
N LEU A 206 -14.32 0.25 4.69
CA LEU A 206 -13.65 1.42 4.08
C LEU A 206 -14.67 2.34 3.41
N LEU A 207 -15.65 1.80 2.67
CA LEU A 207 -16.74 2.62 2.10
C LEU A 207 -17.55 3.33 3.20
N SER A 208 -17.90 2.62 4.28
CA SER A 208 -18.60 3.24 5.42
C SER A 208 -17.79 4.37 6.04
N ALA A 209 -16.48 4.16 6.26
CA ALA A 209 -15.59 5.18 6.80
C ALA A 209 -15.42 6.39 5.86
N ILE A 210 -15.26 6.16 4.55
CA ILE A 210 -15.17 7.21 3.53
C ILE A 210 -16.43 8.07 3.53
N GLN A 211 -17.60 7.43 3.58
CA GLN A 211 -18.89 8.12 3.60
C GLN A 211 -19.08 8.92 4.89
N ALA A 212 -18.75 8.35 6.05
CA ALA A 212 -18.80 9.05 7.33
C ALA A 212 -17.87 10.28 7.36
N GLN A 213 -16.76 10.24 6.62
CA GLN A 213 -15.79 11.32 6.52
C GLN A 213 -16.01 12.24 5.31
N LYS A 214 -17.14 12.11 4.59
CA LYS A 214 -17.41 12.88 3.35
C LYS A 214 -17.19 14.38 3.51
N SER A 215 -17.64 14.96 4.62
CA SER A 215 -17.45 16.40 4.92
C SER A 215 -15.99 16.86 5.04
N ARG A 216 -15.03 15.94 5.21
CA ARG A 216 -13.60 16.26 5.39
C ARG A 216 -12.82 16.30 4.09
N TRP A 217 -13.33 15.64 3.06
CA TRP A 217 -12.64 15.49 1.78
C TRP A 217 -13.45 16.01 0.60
N HIS A 218 -14.79 15.96 0.65
CA HIS A 218 -15.65 16.46 -0.42
C HIS A 218 -15.62 17.98 -0.47
N VAL A 219 -15.43 18.52 -1.66
CA VAL A 219 -15.44 19.96 -1.93
C VAL A 219 -16.46 20.24 -3.02
N SER A 220 -17.47 21.03 -2.68
CA SER A 220 -18.50 21.52 -3.62
C SER A 220 -18.30 23.00 -3.95
N GLU A 221 -19.01 23.52 -4.95
CA GLU A 221 -18.93 24.93 -5.38
C GLU A 221 -19.18 25.93 -4.25
N SER A 222 -20.09 25.60 -3.34
CA SER A 222 -20.46 26.40 -2.16
C SER A 222 -19.39 26.42 -1.06
N THR A 223 -18.29 25.68 -1.23
CA THR A 223 -17.22 25.58 -0.22
C THR A 223 -16.37 26.86 -0.22
N PRO A 224 -16.10 27.49 0.94
CA PRO A 224 -15.31 28.71 1.05
C PRO A 224 -13.92 28.60 0.38
N GLN A 225 -13.46 29.67 -0.30
CA GLN A 225 -12.18 29.71 -1.01
C GLN A 225 -10.98 29.25 -0.17
N HIS A 226 -10.92 29.58 1.13
CA HIS A 226 -9.81 29.19 2.01
C HIS A 226 -9.69 27.67 2.17
N ILE A 227 -10.78 26.92 2.02
CA ILE A 227 -10.76 25.45 2.06
C ILE A 227 -10.32 24.88 0.70
N LYS A 228 -10.60 25.58 -0.42
CA LYS A 228 -10.06 25.22 -1.75
C LYS A 228 -8.55 25.40 -1.85
N MET A 229 -7.94 26.23 -0.99
CA MET A 229 -6.49 26.39 -0.89
C MET A 229 -5.80 25.26 -0.08
N LYS A 230 -6.56 24.29 0.44
CA LYS A 230 -5.99 23.16 1.17
C LYS A 230 -5.26 22.23 0.21
N SER A 231 -4.10 21.72 0.64
CA SER A 231 -3.33 20.72 -0.09
C SER A 231 -4.19 19.50 -0.44
N TRP A 232 -3.98 18.96 -1.64
CA TRP A 232 -4.69 17.76 -2.10
C TRP A 232 -4.49 16.58 -1.16
N GLN A 233 -5.59 15.89 -0.83
CA GLN A 233 -5.56 14.68 0.00
C GLN A 233 -5.37 13.43 -0.89
N MET A 234 -4.26 13.37 -1.62
CA MET A 234 -4.01 12.32 -2.62
C MET A 234 -4.24 10.89 -2.09
N PRO A 235 -3.72 10.49 -0.90
CA PRO A 235 -3.96 9.14 -0.39
C PRO A 235 -5.45 8.83 -0.16
N THR A 236 -6.24 9.83 0.24
CA THR A 236 -7.70 9.69 0.40
C THR A 236 -8.36 9.49 -0.96
N TYR A 237 -8.02 10.32 -1.96
CA TYR A 237 -8.60 10.23 -3.30
C TYR A 237 -8.24 8.91 -3.99
N GLN A 238 -6.97 8.48 -3.89
CA GLN A 238 -6.50 7.19 -4.36
C GLN A 238 -7.25 6.04 -3.67
N SER A 239 -7.46 6.12 -2.36
CA SER A 239 -8.25 5.12 -1.62
C SER A 239 -9.69 5.04 -2.11
N ILE A 240 -10.37 6.18 -2.30
CA ILE A 240 -11.74 6.23 -2.84
C ILE A 240 -11.76 5.60 -4.24
N LEU A 241 -10.80 5.94 -5.11
CA LEU A 241 -10.69 5.38 -6.44
C LEU A 241 -10.50 3.85 -6.41
N LEU A 242 -9.64 3.33 -5.52
CA LEU A 242 -9.46 1.89 -5.33
C LEU A 242 -10.76 1.21 -4.89
N GLN A 243 -11.54 1.81 -3.98
CA GLN A 243 -12.83 1.28 -3.57
C GLN A 243 -13.83 1.25 -4.74
N LEU A 244 -13.87 2.29 -5.57
CA LEU A 244 -14.78 2.36 -6.72
C LEU A 244 -14.38 1.39 -7.84
N ILE A 245 -13.09 1.25 -8.15
CA ILE A 245 -12.59 0.25 -9.09
C ILE A 245 -12.94 -1.16 -8.58
N PHE A 246 -12.75 -1.43 -7.29
CA PHE A 246 -13.10 -2.72 -6.70
C PHE A 246 -14.59 -3.02 -6.79
N ALA A 247 -15.45 -2.03 -6.51
CA ALA A 247 -16.89 -2.16 -6.68
C ALA A 247 -17.29 -2.46 -8.13
N LEU A 248 -16.61 -1.85 -9.11
CA LEU A 248 -16.81 -2.12 -10.52
C LEU A 248 -16.38 -3.56 -10.89
N LEU A 249 -15.25 -4.03 -10.34
CA LEU A 249 -14.78 -5.41 -10.55
C LEU A 249 -15.79 -6.44 -10.05
N ILE A 250 -16.41 -6.20 -8.88
CA ILE A 250 -17.47 -7.05 -8.35
C ILE A 250 -18.71 -6.99 -9.24
N ALA A 251 -19.17 -5.78 -9.56
CA ALA A 251 -20.36 -5.59 -10.39
C ALA A 251 -20.21 -6.26 -11.76
N LYS A 252 -18.99 -6.27 -12.34
CA LYS A 252 -18.70 -6.97 -13.59
C LYS A 252 -18.77 -8.49 -13.48
N GLN A 253 -18.48 -9.07 -12.32
CA GLN A 253 -18.64 -10.52 -12.10
C GLN A 253 -20.11 -10.93 -12.01
N GLU A 254 -20.97 -10.01 -11.58
CA GLU A 254 -22.41 -10.24 -11.37
C GLU A 254 -23.27 -9.82 -12.58
N ALA A 255 -22.77 -8.92 -13.44
CA ALA A 255 -23.53 -8.33 -14.54
C ALA A 255 -23.76 -9.30 -15.72
N THR A 256 -24.93 -9.16 -16.34
CA THR A 256 -25.23 -9.74 -17.66
C THR A 256 -24.48 -8.99 -18.76
N PHE A 257 -24.25 -9.65 -19.90
CA PHE A 257 -23.51 -9.11 -21.03
C PHE A 257 -24.14 -7.80 -21.56
N ASP A 258 -23.41 -6.68 -21.42
CA ASP A 258 -23.72 -5.39 -22.05
C ASP A 258 -22.88 -5.24 -23.33
N LEU A 259 -23.54 -4.98 -24.46
CA LEU A 259 -22.90 -4.75 -25.76
C LEU A 259 -21.98 -3.52 -25.76
N ASN A 260 -22.23 -2.55 -24.88
CA ASN A 260 -21.37 -1.38 -24.72
C ASN A 260 -20.17 -1.65 -23.81
N LEU A 261 -20.06 -2.86 -23.25
CA LEU A 261 -19.02 -3.26 -22.30
C LEU A 261 -18.92 -2.33 -21.07
N ARG A 262 -20.00 -1.60 -20.76
CA ARG A 262 -20.12 -0.73 -19.59
C ARG A 262 -20.72 -1.52 -18.43
N CYS A 263 -20.48 -1.06 -17.21
CA CYS A 263 -21.01 -1.66 -16.01
C CYS A 263 -21.65 -0.59 -15.13
N HIS A 264 -22.82 -0.89 -14.58
CA HIS A 264 -23.57 0.06 -13.77
C HIS A 264 -23.16 -0.11 -12.31
N LEU A 265 -22.56 0.93 -11.73
CA LEU A 265 -22.36 0.97 -10.28
C LEU A 265 -23.71 1.18 -9.57
N PRO A 266 -23.92 0.54 -8.40
CA PRO A 266 -25.06 0.87 -7.53
C PRO A 266 -25.11 2.37 -7.19
N SER A 267 -26.31 2.93 -7.03
CA SER A 267 -26.53 4.38 -6.89
C SER A 267 -25.62 5.06 -5.85
N SER A 268 -25.45 4.45 -4.67
CA SER A 268 -24.61 5.00 -3.61
C SER A 268 -23.12 5.08 -3.99
N LYS A 269 -22.63 4.12 -4.77
CA LYS A 269 -21.24 4.09 -5.25
C LYS A 269 -21.05 5.07 -6.42
N TYR A 270 -22.05 5.23 -7.26
CA TYR A 270 -22.04 6.24 -8.31
C TYR A 270 -22.07 7.67 -7.74
N GLU A 271 -22.86 7.92 -6.69
CA GLU A 271 -22.83 9.20 -5.97
C GLU A 271 -21.46 9.51 -5.35
N LEU A 272 -20.78 8.49 -4.83
CA LEU A 272 -19.40 8.62 -4.34
C LEU A 272 -18.43 8.99 -5.48
N LEU A 273 -18.55 8.34 -6.64
CA LEU A 273 -17.79 8.68 -7.84
C LEU A 273 -18.04 10.14 -8.27
N THR A 274 -19.30 10.56 -8.33
CA THR A 274 -19.67 11.95 -8.65
C THR A 274 -19.05 12.95 -7.67
N SER A 275 -19.14 12.68 -6.37
CA SER A 275 -18.52 13.54 -5.36
C SER A 275 -16.99 13.59 -5.45
N LEU A 276 -16.33 12.48 -5.83
CA LEU A 276 -14.88 12.48 -6.05
C LEU A 276 -14.50 13.35 -7.26
N VAL A 277 -15.22 13.21 -8.39
CA VAL A 277 -14.98 14.01 -9.60
C VAL A 277 -15.22 15.50 -9.32
N GLU A 278 -16.33 15.84 -8.68
CA GLU A 278 -16.64 17.23 -8.28
C GLU A 278 -15.52 17.82 -7.42
N THR A 279 -15.05 17.07 -6.41
CA THR A 279 -13.95 17.49 -5.54
C THR A 279 -12.68 17.76 -6.33
N CYS A 280 -12.30 16.86 -7.24
CA CYS A 280 -11.08 17.00 -8.05
C CYS A 280 -11.17 18.22 -8.99
N ARG A 281 -12.34 18.48 -9.58
CA ARG A 281 -12.59 19.69 -10.38
C ARG A 281 -12.47 20.95 -9.53
N GLN A 282 -13.13 20.99 -8.37
CA GLN A 282 -13.14 22.18 -7.50
C GLN A 282 -11.76 22.51 -6.92
N LEU A 283 -10.90 21.51 -6.74
CA LEU A 283 -9.52 21.68 -6.30
C LEU A 283 -8.54 21.92 -7.46
N GLY A 284 -9.02 21.94 -8.70
CA GLY A 284 -8.21 22.17 -9.89
C GLY A 284 -7.20 21.06 -10.18
N LEU A 285 -7.46 19.82 -9.74
CA LEU A 285 -6.53 18.69 -9.82
C LEU A 285 -6.16 18.33 -11.27
N PHE A 286 -7.07 18.55 -12.22
CA PHE A 286 -6.87 18.21 -13.62
C PHE A 286 -6.14 19.29 -14.43
N SER A 287 -5.49 20.25 -13.78
CA SER A 287 -4.76 21.33 -14.44
C SER A 287 -3.28 21.31 -14.09
N TYR A 288 -2.41 21.19 -15.09
CA TYR A 288 -0.95 21.16 -14.89
C TYR A 288 -0.42 22.40 -14.14
N PRO A 289 -0.83 23.64 -14.46
CA PRO A 289 -0.47 24.81 -13.65
C PRO A 289 -0.81 24.66 -12.16
N ASN A 290 -1.98 24.10 -11.84
CA ASN A 290 -2.40 23.89 -10.45
C ASN A 290 -1.61 22.77 -9.76
N MET A 291 -1.18 21.73 -10.49
CA MET A 291 -0.28 20.70 -9.98
C MET A 291 1.05 21.30 -9.54
N LEU A 292 1.64 22.20 -10.36
CA LEU A 292 2.87 22.89 -9.99
C LEU A 292 2.68 23.83 -8.79
N ALA A 293 1.54 24.50 -8.71
CA ALA A 293 1.22 25.42 -7.61
C ALA A 293 1.07 24.72 -6.23
N GLN A 294 0.99 23.38 -6.18
CA GLN A 294 0.99 22.64 -4.91
C GLN A 294 2.35 22.62 -4.21
N HIS A 295 3.43 23.00 -4.91
CA HIS A 295 4.79 22.89 -4.39
C HIS A 295 5.45 24.26 -4.19
N PRO A 296 6.26 24.44 -3.13
CA PRO A 296 7.06 25.64 -2.97
C PRO A 296 8.17 25.68 -4.04
N LEU A 297 8.65 26.88 -4.35
CA LEU A 297 9.63 27.13 -5.44
C LEU A 297 10.99 26.43 -5.23
N ASP A 298 11.31 26.05 -3.99
CA ASP A 298 12.55 25.37 -3.61
C ASP A 298 12.41 23.84 -3.51
N ALA A 299 11.22 23.29 -3.81
CA ALA A 299 11.01 21.84 -3.75
C ALA A 299 11.91 21.10 -4.76
N PRO A 300 12.44 19.91 -4.40
CA PRO A 300 13.25 19.12 -5.32
C PRO A 300 12.47 18.76 -6.60
N VAL A 301 13.09 18.95 -7.77
CA VAL A 301 12.48 18.66 -9.08
C VAL A 301 11.93 17.22 -9.15
N ALA A 302 12.64 16.25 -8.57
CA ALA A 302 12.21 14.86 -8.50
C ALA A 302 10.87 14.69 -7.75
N LEU A 303 10.67 15.44 -6.67
CA LEU A 303 9.45 15.39 -5.88
C LEU A 303 8.29 16.02 -6.64
N ILE A 304 8.51 17.21 -7.23
CA ILE A 304 7.50 17.87 -8.07
C ILE A 304 7.07 16.96 -9.22
N TRP A 305 8.04 16.33 -9.89
CA TRP A 305 7.76 15.39 -10.98
C TRP A 305 6.91 14.21 -10.52
N VAL A 306 7.26 13.55 -9.40
CA VAL A 306 6.47 12.43 -8.87
C VAL A 306 5.04 12.87 -8.57
N SER A 307 4.87 14.01 -7.89
CA SER A 307 3.54 14.51 -7.51
C SER A 307 2.69 14.91 -8.72
N VAL A 308 3.29 15.52 -9.74
CA VAL A 308 2.63 15.84 -11.02
C VAL A 308 2.20 14.55 -11.73
N GLU A 309 3.11 13.59 -11.90
CA GLU A 309 2.81 12.34 -12.58
C GLU A 309 1.78 11.50 -11.83
N GLU A 310 1.81 11.53 -10.49
CA GLU A 310 0.79 10.92 -9.63
C GLU A 310 -0.60 11.52 -9.90
N ALA A 311 -0.70 12.86 -9.94
CA ALA A 311 -1.95 13.55 -10.20
C ALA A 311 -2.50 13.27 -11.62
N LYS A 312 -1.63 13.28 -12.64
CA LYS A 312 -2.03 12.95 -14.02
C LYS A 312 -2.53 11.51 -14.15
N ARG A 313 -1.77 10.56 -13.61
CA ARG A 313 -2.11 9.12 -13.65
C ARG A 313 -3.38 8.84 -12.86
N PHE A 314 -3.57 9.50 -11.73
CA PHE A 314 -4.83 9.48 -10.99
C PHE A 314 -5.99 10.04 -11.82
N GLY A 315 -5.82 11.20 -12.47
CA GLY A 315 -6.85 11.81 -13.30
C GLY A 315 -7.28 10.92 -14.47
N LEU A 316 -6.32 10.29 -15.15
CA LEU A 316 -6.60 9.33 -16.22
C LEU A 316 -7.25 8.04 -15.71
N ALA A 317 -6.84 7.54 -14.54
CA ALA A 317 -7.49 6.39 -13.92
C ALA A 317 -8.94 6.70 -13.53
N LEU A 318 -9.20 7.90 -13.00
CA LEU A 318 -10.55 8.37 -12.68
C LEU A 318 -11.40 8.53 -13.95
N TYR A 319 -10.86 9.12 -15.03
CA TYR A 319 -11.52 9.20 -16.33
C TYR A 319 -11.86 7.80 -16.87
N LYS A 320 -10.91 6.87 -16.87
CA LYS A 320 -11.14 5.47 -17.28
C LYS A 320 -12.27 4.83 -16.48
N LEU A 321 -12.31 5.05 -15.16
CA LEU A 321 -13.41 4.56 -14.33
C LEU A 321 -14.76 5.19 -14.71
N CYS A 322 -14.83 6.51 -14.87
CA CYS A 322 -16.03 7.22 -15.32
C CYS A 322 -16.56 6.69 -16.66
N ARG A 323 -15.67 6.30 -17.58
CA ARG A 323 -16.05 5.71 -18.86
C ARG A 323 -16.61 4.30 -18.76
N LEU A 324 -16.10 3.51 -17.81
CA LEU A 324 -16.58 2.15 -17.56
C LEU A 324 -17.92 2.16 -16.81
N CYS A 325 -18.18 3.19 -16.03
CA CYS A 325 -19.45 3.43 -15.34
C CYS A 325 -20.40 4.18 -16.28
N GLY A 326 -21.30 3.46 -16.96
CA GLY A 326 -22.21 4.08 -17.93
C GLY A 326 -23.02 5.26 -17.36
N PRO A 327 -23.46 6.22 -18.19
CA PRO A 327 -24.17 7.39 -17.71
C PRO A 327 -25.46 6.99 -17.00
N LYS A 328 -25.81 7.71 -15.94
CA LYS A 328 -27.10 7.52 -15.26
C LYS A 328 -28.20 7.81 -16.28
N GLN A 329 -28.99 6.81 -16.67
CA GLN A 329 -30.23 7.06 -17.39
C GLN A 329 -31.14 7.89 -16.46
N ILE A 330 -31.28 9.18 -16.75
CA ILE A 330 -32.32 9.99 -16.14
C ILE A 330 -33.60 9.52 -16.82
N VAL A 331 -34.35 8.67 -16.13
CA VAL A 331 -35.71 8.32 -16.55
C VAL A 331 -36.57 9.48 -16.09
N ASP A 332 -36.89 10.40 -17.00
CA ASP A 332 -37.92 11.40 -16.73
C ASP A 332 -39.26 10.68 -16.54
N SER A 333 -39.98 11.05 -15.47
CA SER A 333 -41.27 10.46 -15.11
C SER A 333 -42.40 10.78 -16.09
N ASP A 334 -42.16 11.58 -17.12
CA ASP A 334 -43.10 11.85 -18.19
C ASP A 334 -42.64 11.12 -19.45
N GLY A 335 -43.40 10.09 -19.86
CA GLY A 335 -43.13 9.22 -21.00
C GLY A 335 -43.19 9.90 -22.37
N GLN A 336 -42.48 11.01 -22.55
CA GLN A 336 -42.24 11.66 -23.82
C GLN A 336 -40.75 11.56 -24.14
N SER A 337 -40.43 10.58 -24.96
CA SER A 337 -39.13 10.45 -25.64
C SER A 337 -38.96 11.60 -26.64
N HIS A 338 -38.51 12.76 -26.16
CA HIS A 338 -37.84 13.73 -27.00
C HIS A 338 -36.40 13.27 -27.17
N GLY A 339 -36.03 12.93 -28.41
CA GLY A 339 -34.67 12.55 -28.78
C GLY A 339 -33.68 13.63 -28.38
N GLY A 340 -32.58 13.19 -27.75
CA GLY A 340 -31.45 14.05 -27.36
C GLY A 340 -31.34 14.33 -25.86
N SER A 341 -31.56 13.36 -24.97
CA SER A 341 -31.00 13.49 -23.61
C SER A 341 -29.49 13.33 -23.72
N GLN A 342 -28.80 14.47 -23.82
CA GLN A 342 -27.35 14.57 -23.91
C GLN A 342 -26.75 13.86 -22.69
N MET A 343 -26.24 12.63 -22.88
CA MET A 343 -25.58 11.86 -21.83
C MET A 343 -24.33 12.62 -21.38
N SER A 344 -24.45 13.48 -20.36
CA SER A 344 -23.29 14.21 -19.86
C SER A 344 -22.36 13.23 -19.13
N ALA A 345 -21.26 12.90 -19.80
CA ALA A 345 -20.20 12.09 -19.20
C ALA A 345 -19.67 12.80 -17.95
N LEU A 346 -19.55 12.05 -16.85
CA LEU A 346 -19.19 12.62 -15.55
C LEU A 346 -17.81 13.32 -15.58
N LEU A 347 -16.86 12.76 -16.32
CA LEU A 347 -15.53 13.32 -16.59
C LEU A 347 -15.17 13.03 -18.05
N THR A 348 -14.69 14.04 -18.76
CA THR A 348 -14.36 14.00 -20.18
C THR A 348 -12.88 14.25 -20.42
N LEU A 349 -12.39 13.97 -21.62
CA LEU A 349 -11.01 14.33 -22.01
C LEU A 349 -10.80 15.86 -22.02
N ALA A 350 -11.86 16.65 -22.26
CA ALA A 350 -11.81 18.11 -22.23
C ALA A 350 -11.54 18.67 -20.82
N ASP A 351 -11.79 17.90 -19.77
CA ASP A 351 -11.49 18.29 -18.39
C ASP A 351 -9.99 18.15 -18.03
N LEU A 352 -9.17 17.49 -18.87
CA LEU A 352 -7.80 17.10 -18.56
C LEU A 352 -6.77 18.06 -19.19
N ASP A 353 -6.49 19.17 -18.50
CA ASP A 353 -5.55 20.23 -18.88
C ASP A 353 -4.09 19.88 -18.52
N PHE A 354 -3.61 18.78 -19.08
CA PHE A 354 -2.23 18.32 -18.99
C PHE A 354 -1.88 17.39 -20.16
N SER A 355 -0.59 17.24 -20.47
CA SER A 355 -0.15 16.25 -21.44
C SER A 355 -0.15 14.84 -20.86
N MET A 356 -0.18 13.81 -21.71
CA MET A 356 -0.07 12.42 -21.28
C MET A 356 1.11 12.19 -20.30
N PRO A 357 0.97 11.27 -19.32
CA PRO A 357 2.05 10.90 -18.42
C PRO A 357 3.32 10.44 -19.15
N ASP A 358 4.46 10.56 -18.47
CA ASP A 358 5.71 9.96 -18.90
C ASP A 358 5.62 8.43 -18.83
N SER A 359 6.54 7.76 -19.51
CA SER A 359 6.55 6.31 -19.70
C SER A 359 6.53 5.52 -18.39
N ASP A 360 5.90 4.34 -18.39
CA ASP A 360 5.79 3.47 -17.22
C ASP A 360 7.15 2.98 -16.70
N GLU A 361 8.17 2.89 -17.55
CA GLU A 361 9.53 2.53 -17.15
C GLU A 361 10.12 3.56 -16.17
N VAL A 362 9.95 4.85 -16.46
CA VAL A 362 10.43 5.95 -15.61
C VAL A 362 9.60 6.06 -14.34
N TRP A 363 8.27 5.87 -14.47
CA TRP A 363 7.36 5.87 -13.34
C TRP A 363 7.68 4.77 -12.31
N ASN A 364 8.06 3.59 -12.79
CA ASN A 364 8.32 2.42 -11.94
C ASN A 364 9.80 2.25 -11.53
N ALA A 365 10.70 3.13 -11.98
CA ALA A 365 12.13 3.05 -11.68
C ALA A 365 12.42 3.16 -10.16
N SER A 366 13.44 2.43 -9.68
CA SER A 366 13.84 2.48 -8.27
C SER A 366 14.41 3.86 -7.88
N SER A 367 14.47 4.18 -6.60
CA SER A 367 14.95 5.49 -6.12
C SER A 367 16.40 5.80 -6.55
N GLU A 368 17.27 4.77 -6.59
CA GLU A 368 18.67 4.90 -7.01
C GLU A 368 18.81 5.09 -8.53
N GLU A 369 18.02 4.36 -9.32
CA GLU A 369 17.98 4.50 -10.78
C GLU A 369 17.38 5.86 -11.18
N ARG A 370 16.36 6.33 -10.46
CA ARG A 370 15.67 7.60 -10.72
C ARG A 370 16.59 8.81 -10.61
N GLY A 371 17.47 8.88 -9.61
CA GLY A 371 18.41 10.00 -9.49
C GLY A 371 19.28 10.16 -10.75
N SER A 372 19.74 9.03 -11.29
CA SER A 372 20.55 8.97 -12.51
C SER A 372 19.71 9.22 -13.77
N THR A 373 18.52 8.62 -13.84
CA THR A 373 17.58 8.78 -14.97
C THR A 373 17.04 10.19 -15.06
N LEU A 374 16.62 10.81 -13.95
CA LEU A 374 16.11 12.18 -13.92
C LEU A 374 17.20 13.19 -14.28
N HIS A 375 18.44 12.98 -13.81
CA HIS A 375 19.58 13.82 -14.18
C HIS A 375 19.90 13.71 -15.68
N ASN A 376 19.95 12.51 -16.23
CA ASN A 376 20.20 12.28 -17.65
C ASN A 376 19.04 12.77 -18.54
N MET A 377 17.79 12.61 -18.11
CA MET A 377 16.60 13.06 -18.84
C MET A 377 16.43 14.58 -18.84
N THR A 378 16.84 15.26 -17.76
CA THR A 378 16.87 16.73 -17.70
C THR A 378 17.89 17.30 -18.69
N LEU A 379 19.01 16.60 -18.89
CA LEU A 379 20.04 16.98 -19.87
C LEU A 379 19.64 16.66 -21.32
N GLN A 380 18.76 15.68 -21.53
CA GLN A 380 18.35 15.21 -22.86
C GLN A 380 16.96 15.69 -23.32
N HIS A 381 16.28 16.58 -22.57
CA HIS A 381 14.91 17.03 -22.86
C HIS A 381 13.91 15.87 -23.06
N SER A 382 14.07 14.76 -22.33
CA SER A 382 13.25 13.56 -22.52
C SER A 382 11.92 13.55 -21.76
N PHE A 383 11.67 14.54 -20.90
CA PHE A 383 10.36 14.70 -20.26
C PHE A 383 9.37 15.31 -21.26
N ARG A 384 8.12 14.85 -21.22
CA ARG A 384 7.06 15.51 -22.00
C ARG A 384 6.97 16.97 -21.56
N ASP A 385 7.06 17.88 -22.53
CA ASP A 385 6.89 19.31 -22.26
C ASP A 385 5.42 19.59 -21.97
N ASN A 386 5.13 19.82 -20.69
CA ASN A 386 3.78 20.11 -20.23
C ASN A 386 3.45 21.61 -20.30
N ARG A 387 4.44 22.46 -20.64
CA ARG A 387 4.25 23.91 -20.79
C ARG A 387 3.63 24.26 -22.14
N ASP A 388 3.84 23.41 -23.14
CA ASP A 388 3.14 23.50 -24.43
C ASP A 388 1.71 22.97 -24.29
N THR A 389 0.74 23.88 -24.40
CA THR A 389 -0.68 23.56 -24.30
C THR A 389 -1.19 22.75 -25.49
N SER A 390 -0.49 22.79 -26.64
CA SER A 390 -0.89 22.04 -27.83
C SER A 390 -0.82 20.52 -27.63
N GLY A 391 0.02 20.06 -26.69
CA GLY A 391 0.15 18.66 -26.31
C GLY A 391 -0.82 18.20 -25.20
N TRP A 392 -1.73 19.06 -24.74
CA TRP A 392 -2.67 18.71 -23.67
C TRP A 392 -3.81 17.82 -24.17
N ILE A 393 -4.26 16.92 -23.29
CA ILE A 393 -5.35 15.97 -23.58
C ILE A 393 -6.65 16.72 -23.92
N SER A 394 -6.92 17.83 -23.22
CA SER A 394 -8.07 18.70 -23.48
C SER A 394 -8.07 19.34 -24.88
N GLN A 395 -6.92 19.53 -25.51
CA GLN A 395 -6.85 20.01 -26.90
C GLN A 395 -7.12 18.88 -27.89
N ALA A 396 -6.59 17.69 -27.63
CA ALA A 396 -6.86 16.52 -28.46
C ALA A 396 -8.34 16.12 -28.44
N SER A 397 -9.07 16.36 -27.34
CA SER A 397 -10.49 16.04 -27.25
C SER A 397 -11.35 16.79 -28.27
N VAL A 398 -10.96 18.01 -28.68
CA VAL A 398 -11.67 18.80 -29.69
C VAL A 398 -11.67 18.10 -31.05
N HIS A 399 -10.64 17.32 -31.34
CA HIS A 399 -10.53 16.55 -32.58
C HIS A 399 -11.21 15.18 -32.50
N LEU A 400 -11.54 14.73 -31.30
CA LEU A 400 -12.14 13.42 -31.02
C LEU A 400 -13.64 13.50 -30.72
N HIS A 401 -14.15 14.71 -30.46
CA HIS A 401 -15.55 14.97 -30.19
C HIS A 401 -16.20 15.65 -31.40
N ASP A 402 -17.27 15.04 -31.90
CA ASP A 402 -18.13 15.59 -32.94
C ASP A 402 -19.58 15.35 -32.51
N ASP A 403 -20.35 16.44 -32.38
CA ASP A 403 -21.74 16.42 -31.91
C ASP A 403 -22.67 15.55 -32.78
N TYR A 404 -22.24 15.21 -33.99
CA TYR A 404 -22.97 14.37 -34.95
C TYR A 404 -22.48 12.92 -34.98
N VAL A 405 -21.50 12.56 -34.15
CA VAL A 405 -20.88 11.23 -34.13
C VAL A 405 -21.14 10.53 -32.79
N HIS A 406 -21.98 9.49 -32.82
CA HIS A 406 -22.34 8.66 -31.65
C HIS A 406 -21.25 7.67 -31.20
N PHE A 407 -19.96 8.01 -31.30
CA PHE A 407 -18.88 7.15 -30.81
C PHE A 407 -18.70 7.31 -29.29
N ASP A 408 -19.40 6.46 -28.56
CA ASP A 408 -19.44 6.41 -27.11
C ASP A 408 -18.24 5.69 -26.45
N TRP A 409 -17.14 5.47 -27.19
CA TRP A 409 -15.95 4.73 -26.73
C TRP A 409 -14.66 5.58 -26.62
N ILE A 410 -14.67 6.83 -27.12
CA ILE A 410 -13.56 7.79 -27.01
C ILE A 410 -13.71 8.70 -25.78
#